data_AF-B7S2J8-F1
#
_entry.id   AF-B7S2J8-F1
#
_cell.length_a   1.000
_cell.length_b   1.000
_cell.length_c   1.000
_cell.angle_alpha   90.00
_cell.angle_beta   90.00
_cell.angle_gamma   90.00
#
_symmetry.space_group_name_H-M   'P 1'
#
loop_
_entity.id
_entity.type
_entity.pdbx_description
1 polymer ?
#
loop_
_entity_poly.entity_id
_entity_poly.type
_entity_poly.pdbx_seq_one_letter_code
_entity_poly.pdbx_strand_id
1 'polypeptide(L)' 'MDKIVVDMETQSRECVACDFSEARPPDPLSQNELPTRVSRAAARRVETPAQVVTLVDPTDSEN' A
#
# COMPACT_ATOMS: atom_id res chain seq x y z
N MET A 1 -16.56 -8.11 23.59
CA MET A 1 -16.53 -7.08 22.53
C MET A 1 -15.06 -6.83 22.26
N ASP A 2 -14.59 -7.20 21.09
CA ASP A 2 -13.15 -7.26 20.81
C ASP A 2 -12.68 -5.90 20.31
N LYS A 3 -12.16 -5.08 21.22
CA LYS A 3 -11.69 -3.73 20.95
C LYS A 3 -10.33 -3.53 21.60
N ILE A 4 -9.41 -2.92 20.85
CA ILE A 4 -8.13 -2.42 21.36
C ILE A 4 -8.29 -0.91 21.65
N VAL A 5 -7.96 -0.49 22.87
CA VAL A 5 -7.94 0.93 23.30
C VAL A 5 -6.49 1.40 23.35
N VAL A 6 -6.28 2.69 23.09
CA VAL A 6 -4.95 3.32 23.17
C VAL A 6 -4.91 4.14 24.46
N ASP A 7 -3.96 3.83 25.33
CA ASP A 7 -3.64 4.66 26.48
C ASP A 7 -2.59 5.71 26.08
N MET A 8 -2.95 6.97 26.21
CA MET A 8 -2.09 8.10 25.85
C MET A 8 -1.07 8.45 26.94
N GLU A 9 -1.26 8.00 28.18
CA GLU A 9 -0.31 8.21 29.27
C GLU A 9 0.84 7.21 29.17
N THR A 10 0.51 5.91 29.03
CA THR A 10 1.50 4.84 28.93
C THR A 10 1.99 4.58 27.50
N GLN A 11 1.38 5.22 26.50
CA GLN A 11 1.64 4.97 25.08
C GLN A 11 1.54 3.47 24.73
N SER A 12 0.54 2.79 25.30
CA SER A 12 0.28 1.37 25.06
C SER A 12 -1.05 1.16 24.32
N ARG A 13 -1.22 -0.04 23.77
CA ARG A 13 -2.48 -0.52 23.18
C ARG A 13 -2.94 -1.74 23.96
N GLU A 14 -4.17 -1.73 24.45
CA GLU A 14 -4.69 -2.76 25.36
C GLU A 14 -6.02 -3.34 24.88
N CYS A 15 -6.20 -4.66 24.99
CA CYS A 15 -7.45 -5.34 24.67
C CYS A 15 -8.40 -5.36 25.86
N VAL A 16 -9.64 -4.94 25.63
CA VAL A 16 -10.69 -4.92 26.67
C VAL A 16 -11.15 -6.32 27.08
N ALA A 17 -10.83 -7.36 26.31
CA ALA A 17 -11.38 -8.70 26.48
C ALA A 17 -10.39 -9.76 26.99
N CYS A 18 -9.07 -9.56 26.88
CA CYS A 18 -8.11 -10.64 27.09
C CYS A 18 -6.71 -10.23 27.61
N ASP A 19 -6.60 -9.07 28.27
CA ASP A 19 -5.35 -8.58 28.90
C ASP A 19 -4.15 -8.41 27.96
N PHE A 20 -4.37 -8.46 26.65
CA PHE A 20 -3.33 -8.18 25.66
C PHE A 20 -2.87 -6.72 25.79
N SER A 21 -1.56 -6.50 25.87
CA SER A 21 -0.95 -5.17 25.86
C SER A 21 0.32 -5.13 25.00
N GLU A 22 0.49 -4.05 24.25
CA GLU A 22 1.69 -3.81 23.43
C GLU A 22 2.05 -2.32 23.40
N ALA A 23 3.31 -2.01 23.06
CA ALA A 23 3.73 -0.63 22.83
C ALA A 23 3.01 -0.03 21.61
N ARG A 24 2.58 1.23 21.72
CA ARG A 24 1.99 1.94 20.58
C ARG A 24 3.03 2.08 19.46
N PRO A 25 2.71 1.69 18.21
CA PRO A 25 3.59 1.93 17.08
C PRO A 25 3.95 3.41 16.97
N PRO A 26 5.20 3.74 16.59
CA PRO A 26 5.58 5.13 16.36
C PRO A 26 4.70 5.75 15.28
N ASP A 27 4.48 7.05 15.38
CA ASP A 27 3.62 7.80 14.45
C ASP A 27 4.03 7.52 12.99
N PRO A 28 3.09 7.20 12.08
CA PRO A 28 3.39 6.97 10.66
C PRO A 28 4.19 8.10 10.00
N LEU A 29 4.17 9.32 10.57
CA LEU A 29 5.00 10.44 10.11
C LEU A 29 6.51 10.16 10.18
N SER A 30 6.95 9.18 10.98
CA SER A 30 8.36 8.75 11.06
C SER A 30 8.74 7.71 10.01
N GLN A 31 7.77 7.10 9.34
CA GLN A 31 7.99 6.16 8.26
C GLN A 31 7.98 6.92 6.95
N ASN A 32 9.16 7.41 6.54
CA ASN A 32 9.35 7.87 5.17
C ASN A 32 8.76 6.81 4.23
N GLU A 33 7.86 7.22 3.35
CA GLU A 33 7.26 6.31 2.37
C GLU A 33 8.37 5.53 1.68
N LEU A 34 8.22 4.21 1.63
CA LEU A 34 9.22 3.37 0.99
C LEU A 34 9.40 3.85 -0.46
N PRO A 35 10.64 4.01 -0.94
CA PRO A 35 10.89 4.43 -2.31
C PRO A 35 10.54 3.29 -3.26
N THR A 36 9.26 3.19 -3.61
CA THR A 36 8.76 2.25 -4.60
C THR A 36 9.06 2.77 -6.01
N ARG A 37 9.02 1.88 -7.00
CA ARG A 37 9.17 2.25 -8.42
C ARG A 37 8.17 3.33 -8.85
N VAL A 38 6.99 3.36 -8.21
CA VAL A 38 5.88 4.28 -8.50
C VAL A 38 6.09 5.66 -7.84
N SER A 39 6.66 5.71 -6.63
CA SER A 39 6.95 6.97 -5.93
C SER A 39 8.23 7.66 -6.41
N ARG A 40 9.05 7.01 -7.26
CA ARG A 40 10.14 7.69 -7.98
C ARG A 40 9.56 8.68 -9.00
N ALA A 41 9.82 9.97 -8.82
CA ALA A 41 9.51 11.02 -9.80
C ALA A 41 10.03 10.73 -11.23
N ALA A 42 11.04 9.87 -11.36
CA ALA A 42 11.59 9.40 -12.63
C ALA A 42 10.70 8.41 -13.40
N ALA A 43 9.74 7.73 -12.75
CA ALA A 43 8.80 6.84 -13.45
C ALA A 43 7.86 7.60 -14.40
N ARG A 44 7.64 8.89 -14.15
CA ARG A 44 6.92 9.81 -15.04
C ARG A 44 7.80 10.42 -16.14
N ARG A 45 9.12 10.17 -16.14
CA ARG A 45 10.07 10.80 -17.08
C ARG A 45 10.42 9.94 -18.30
N VAL A 46 9.93 8.71 -18.37
CA VAL A 46 10.10 7.89 -19.57
C VAL A 46 8.82 8.02 -20.37
N GLU A 47 8.83 8.96 -21.30
CA GLU A 47 7.90 8.96 -22.44
C GLU A 47 8.09 7.64 -23.17
N THR A 48 7.27 6.65 -22.82
CA THR A 48 7.26 5.38 -23.54
C THR A 48 6.69 5.71 -24.92
N PRO A 49 7.46 5.54 -26.01
CA PRO A 49 6.95 5.87 -27.34
C PRO A 49 5.73 4.99 -27.60
N ALA A 50 4.64 5.60 -28.06
CA ALA A 50 3.44 4.87 -28.44
C ALA A 50 3.79 3.83 -29.51
N GLN A 51 3.53 2.56 -29.22
CA GLN A 51 3.65 1.49 -30.19
C GLN A 51 2.30 1.24 -30.84
N VAL A 52 2.29 1.02 -32.15
CA VAL A 52 1.08 0.66 -32.88
C VAL A 52 0.69 -0.77 -32.47
N VAL A 53 -0.55 -0.95 -32.03
CA VAL A 53 -1.13 -2.27 -31.74
C VAL A 53 -1.98 -2.72 -32.93
N THR A 54 -1.73 -3.93 -33.41
CA THR A 54 -2.57 -4.58 -34.41
C THR A 54 -3.65 -5.37 -33.70
N LEU A 55 -4.91 -4.99 -33.90
CA LEU A 55 -6.05 -5.78 -33.45
C LEU A 55 -6.18 -7.00 -34.37
N VAL A 56 -6.12 -8.19 -33.79
CA VAL A 56 -6.39 -9.45 -34.51
C VAL A 56 -7.85 -9.80 -34.24
N ASP A 57 -8.62 -9.96 -35.31
CA ASP A 57 -9.98 -10.49 -35.21
C ASP A 57 -9.91 -12.01 -35.05
N PRO A 58 -10.41 -12.60 -33.95
CA PRO A 58 -10.41 -14.05 -33.77
C PRO A 58 -11.22 -14.80 -34.84
N THR A 59 -12.16 -14.14 -35.56
CA THR A 59 -12.96 -14.81 -36.60
C THR A 59 -12.25 -14.95 -37.94
N ASP A 60 -11.12 -14.26 -38.16
CA ASP A 60 -10.36 -14.33 -39.42
C ASP A 60 -9.48 -15.58 -39.55
N SER A 61 -9.35 -16.36 -38.47
CA SER A 61 -8.50 -17.57 -38.40
C SER A 61 -9.21 -18.90 -38.67
N GLU A 62 -10.50 -18.87 -39.02
CA GLU A 62 -11.31 -20.06 -39.33
C GLU A 62 -11.63 -20.18 -40.83
N ASN A 63 -10.60 -20.39 -41.66
CA ASN A 63 -10.77 -20.81 -43.06
C ASN A 63 -10.11 -22.17 -43.28
#